data_AF-A0A7S3RM48-F1
#
_entry.id   AF-A0A7S3RM48-F1
#
_cell.length_a   1.000
_cell.length_b   1.000
_cell.length_c   1.000
_cell.angle_alpha   90.00
_cell.angle_beta   90.00
_cell.angle_gamma   90.00
#
_symmetry.space_group_name_H-M   'P 1'
#
loop_
_entity.id
_entity.type
_entity.pdbx_description
1 polymer ?
#
loop_
_entity_poly.entity_id
_entity_poly.type
_entity_poly.pdbx_seq_one_letter_code
_entity_poly.pdbx_strand_id
1 'polypeptide(L)'
;ALQLLHFPRMRGPRPSAAPRRCRRRHAFTLAGTADVSGVGLHSGRFVRVRLGPGFPGGGVTFVRTDLPGTRVRASPADVSGTELSTELGGGGGGGGVRTVEHLLAALCGAGVSSCTVALDAQELPILDGSSAPWLKLIRAA
;
A
#
# COMPACT_ATOMS: atom_id res chain seq x y z
N ALA A 1 -47.85 8.74 -45.46
CA ALA A 1 -47.35 9.19 -44.16
C ALA A 1 -46.11 8.37 -43.80
N LEU A 2 -44.91 8.91 -43.97
CA LEU A 2 -43.65 8.29 -43.52
C LEU A 2 -43.00 9.26 -42.52
N GLN A 3 -42.95 8.85 -41.24
CA GLN A 3 -42.26 9.59 -40.19
C GLN A 3 -40.75 9.30 -40.25
N LEU A 4 -39.96 10.35 -40.43
CA LEU A 4 -38.51 10.34 -40.21
C LEU A 4 -38.21 10.16 -38.72
N LEU A 5 -37.52 9.08 -38.36
CA LEU A 5 -36.93 8.89 -37.04
C LEU A 5 -35.65 9.74 -36.92
N HIS A 6 -35.66 10.65 -35.94
CA HIS A 6 -34.53 11.51 -35.58
C HIS A 6 -33.57 10.72 -34.66
N PHE A 7 -32.38 10.36 -35.14
CA PHE A 7 -31.33 9.76 -34.31
C PHE A 7 -30.55 10.86 -33.55
N PRO A 8 -30.37 10.76 -32.23
CA PRO A 8 -29.55 11.73 -31.49
C PRO A 8 -28.06 11.50 -31.79
N ARG A 9 -27.33 12.61 -32.00
CA ARG A 9 -25.87 12.60 -32.19
C ARG A 9 -25.17 12.03 -30.95
N MET A 10 -24.47 10.91 -31.13
CA MET A 10 -23.52 10.36 -30.15
C MET A 10 -22.43 11.40 -29.86
N ARG A 11 -22.20 11.74 -28.59
CA ARG A 11 -21.10 12.59 -28.15
C ARG A 11 -19.79 11.80 -28.31
N GLY A 12 -18.84 12.33 -29.07
CA GLY A 12 -17.51 11.75 -29.24
C GLY A 12 -16.72 11.62 -27.92
N PRO A 13 -15.63 10.85 -27.92
CA PRO A 13 -14.84 10.60 -26.72
C PRO A 13 -14.27 11.91 -26.15
N ARG A 14 -14.44 12.10 -24.84
CA ARG A 14 -13.88 13.26 -24.13
C ARG A 14 -12.35 13.16 -24.14
N PRO A 15 -11.61 14.26 -24.38
CA PRO A 15 -10.16 14.23 -24.27
C PRO A 15 -9.76 13.85 -22.83
N SER A 16 -8.83 12.89 -22.73
CA SER A 16 -8.26 12.45 -21.46
C SER A 16 -7.63 13.64 -20.74
N ALA A 17 -8.10 13.91 -19.52
CA ALA A 17 -7.51 14.95 -18.69
C ALA A 17 -6.05 14.61 -18.42
N ALA A 18 -5.12 15.47 -18.84
CA ALA A 18 -3.71 15.32 -18.51
C ALA A 18 -3.53 15.10 -17.00
N PRO A 19 -2.65 14.19 -16.58
CA PRO A 19 -2.45 13.91 -15.16
C PRO A 19 -2.05 15.20 -14.46
N ARG A 20 -2.87 15.61 -13.47
CA ARG A 20 -2.57 16.78 -12.65
C ARG A 20 -1.20 16.56 -12.02
N ARG A 21 -0.22 17.33 -12.46
CA ARG A 21 1.14 17.29 -11.92
C ARG A 21 1.05 17.56 -10.42
N CYS A 22 1.20 16.52 -9.61
CA CYS A 22 1.28 16.69 -8.16
C CYS A 22 2.53 17.55 -7.91
N ARG A 23 2.33 18.75 -7.34
CA ARG A 23 3.43 19.65 -6.93
C ARG A 23 4.47 18.82 -6.19
N ARG A 24 5.77 19.06 -6.43
CA ARG A 24 6.89 18.35 -5.79
C ARG A 24 6.56 18.15 -4.30
N ARG A 25 6.12 16.95 -3.93
CA ARG A 25 5.84 16.63 -2.54
C ARG A 25 7.21 16.50 -1.89
N HIS A 26 7.44 17.27 -0.84
CA HIS A 26 8.60 17.02 0.02
C HIS A 26 8.58 15.54 0.42
N ALA A 27 9.73 14.87 0.29
CA ALA A 27 9.84 13.48 0.66
C ALA A 27 9.94 13.38 2.19
N PHE A 28 8.83 13.11 2.86
CA PHE A 28 8.78 12.87 4.31
C PHE A 28 8.96 11.39 4.63
N THR A 29 9.67 11.12 5.72
CA THR A 29 9.89 9.80 6.29
C THR A 29 9.81 9.85 7.82
N LEU A 30 9.91 8.70 8.49
CA LEU A 30 9.88 8.59 9.95
C LEU A 30 11.17 9.18 10.57
N ALA A 31 11.08 9.72 11.78
CA ALA A 31 12.25 10.24 12.50
C ALA A 31 13.10 9.10 13.10
N GLY A 32 12.44 8.06 13.60
CA GLY A 32 13.07 6.85 14.11
C GLY A 32 12.38 5.57 13.65
N THR A 33 12.64 4.49 14.37
CA THR A 33 12.01 3.18 14.15
C THR A 33 10.86 2.97 15.13
N ALA A 34 9.86 2.21 14.70
CA ALA A 34 8.79 1.77 15.58
C ALA A 34 8.42 0.31 15.32
N ASP A 35 8.19 -0.43 16.39
CA ASP A 35 7.92 -1.86 16.35
C ASP A 35 6.48 -2.15 16.78
N VAL A 36 5.85 -3.12 16.11
CA VAL A 36 4.54 -3.66 16.48
C VAL A 36 4.50 -5.15 16.18
N SER A 37 3.65 -5.88 16.90
CA SER A 37 3.43 -7.29 16.63
C SER A 37 1.97 -7.64 16.83
N GLY A 38 1.52 -8.72 16.19
CA GLY A 38 0.15 -9.18 16.26
C GLY A 38 -0.10 -10.36 15.35
N VAL A 39 -1.37 -10.68 15.12
CA VAL A 39 -1.80 -11.81 14.30
C VAL A 39 -2.33 -11.30 12.95
N GLY A 40 -1.95 -11.96 11.85
CA GLY A 40 -2.52 -11.71 10.53
C GLY A 40 -3.98 -12.17 10.46
N LEU A 41 -4.85 -11.41 9.78
CA LEU A 41 -6.29 -11.68 9.72
C LEU A 41 -6.59 -13.01 9.01
N HIS A 42 -5.95 -13.23 7.86
CA HIS A 42 -6.29 -14.35 6.98
C HIS A 42 -5.43 -15.58 7.24
N SER A 43 -4.16 -15.39 7.60
CA SER A 43 -3.21 -16.46 7.87
C SER A 43 -3.27 -17.00 9.29
N GLY A 44 -3.78 -16.20 10.25
CA GLY A 44 -3.73 -16.54 11.67
C GLY A 44 -2.30 -16.62 12.25
N ARG A 45 -1.28 -16.22 11.48
CA ARG A 45 0.13 -16.27 11.90
C ARG A 45 0.49 -15.04 12.71
N PHE A 46 1.26 -15.24 13.77
CA PHE A 46 1.89 -14.14 14.48
C PHE A 46 3.01 -13.52 13.63
N VAL A 47 3.11 -12.20 13.67
CA VAL A 47 4.08 -11.42 12.90
C VAL A 47 4.63 -10.27 13.74
N ARG A 48 5.92 -10.00 13.58
CA ARG A 48 6.62 -8.82 14.09
C ARG A 48 6.90 -7.88 12.92
N VAL A 49 6.60 -6.61 13.10
CA VAL A 49 6.76 -5.58 12.09
C VAL A 49 7.59 -4.44 12.67
N ARG A 50 8.59 -3.98 11.92
CA ARG A 50 9.36 -2.79 12.21
C ARG A 50 9.18 -1.77 11.08
N LEU A 51 8.67 -0.61 11.44
CA LEU A 51 8.70 0.58 10.60
C LEU A 51 10.02 1.31 10.83
N GLY A 52 10.61 1.85 9.78
CA GLY A 52 11.80 2.67 9.89
C GLY A 52 11.93 3.70 8.78
N PRO A 53 12.89 4.62 8.90
CA PRO A 53 13.14 5.63 7.90
C PRO A 53 13.38 4.98 6.53
N GLY A 54 12.82 5.58 5.50
CA GLY A 54 12.99 5.22 4.12
C GLY A 54 13.89 6.21 3.39
N PHE A 55 14.45 5.79 2.26
CA PHE A 55 15.28 6.67 1.44
C PHE A 55 14.42 7.75 0.76
N PRO A 56 14.89 9.02 0.68
CA PRO A 56 14.17 10.07 -0.03
C PRO A 56 13.79 9.66 -1.46
N GLY A 57 12.49 9.71 -1.79
CA GLY A 57 11.97 9.28 -3.09
C GLY A 57 11.87 7.76 -3.29
N GLY A 58 12.24 6.95 -2.28
CA GLY A 58 12.19 5.49 -2.33
C GLY A 58 10.78 4.91 -2.27
N GLY A 59 9.79 5.66 -1.79
CA GLY A 59 8.45 5.14 -1.54
C GLY A 59 8.40 4.23 -0.31
N VAL A 60 7.32 3.47 -0.18
CA VAL A 60 7.20 2.43 0.86
C VAL A 60 7.74 1.11 0.31
N THR A 61 8.61 0.43 1.06
CA THR A 61 9.19 -0.86 0.69
C THR A 61 9.03 -1.85 1.83
N PHE A 62 8.44 -2.99 1.53
CA PHE A 62 8.33 -4.13 2.43
C PHE A 62 9.57 -5.02 2.31
N VAL A 63 10.04 -5.53 3.45
CA VAL A 63 11.23 -6.39 3.54
C VAL A 63 10.88 -7.61 4.38
N ARG A 64 10.76 -8.77 3.74
CA ARG A 64 10.49 -10.05 4.43
C ARG A 64 11.77 -10.52 5.11
N THR A 65 11.87 -10.35 6.43
CA THR A 65 13.09 -10.71 7.20
C THR A 65 13.24 -12.21 7.39
N ASP A 66 12.15 -12.97 7.24
CA ASP A 66 12.14 -14.42 7.23
C ASP A 66 12.59 -15.01 5.87
N LEU A 67 12.65 -14.20 4.81
CA LEU A 67 13.09 -14.60 3.47
C LEU A 67 14.25 -13.70 2.98
N PRO A 68 15.51 -14.15 3.09
CA PRO A 68 16.67 -13.36 2.70
C PRO A 68 16.56 -12.75 1.29
N GLY A 69 16.88 -11.46 1.16
CA GLY A 69 16.87 -10.75 -0.13
C GLY A 69 15.48 -10.35 -0.65
N THR A 70 14.40 -10.69 0.06
CA THR A 70 13.04 -10.46 -0.42
C THR A 70 12.55 -9.05 -0.06
N ARG A 71 12.34 -8.22 -1.09
CA ARG A 71 11.82 -6.85 -0.96
C ARG A 71 10.71 -6.62 -1.98
N VAL A 72 9.64 -5.95 -1.56
CA VAL A 72 8.49 -5.65 -2.41
C VAL A 72 8.12 -4.17 -2.26
N ARG A 73 7.96 -3.46 -3.38
CA ARG A 73 7.59 -2.04 -3.34
C ARG A 73 6.08 -1.90 -3.21
N ALA A 74 5.63 -0.89 -2.48
CA ALA A 74 4.23 -0.47 -2.52
C ALA A 74 3.96 0.27 -3.84
N SER A 75 3.64 -0.49 -4.89
CA SER A 75 3.35 0.01 -6.23
C SER A 75 2.13 -0.70 -6.80
N PRO A 76 1.25 -0.01 -7.55
CA PRO A 76 0.19 -0.68 -8.30
C PRO A 76 0.71 -1.79 -9.24
N ALA A 77 1.92 -1.64 -9.77
CA ALA A 77 2.55 -2.64 -10.63
C ALA A 77 2.96 -3.93 -9.90
N ASP A 78 3.10 -3.87 -8.57
CA ASP A 78 3.48 -5.01 -7.74
C ASP A 78 2.25 -5.71 -7.11
N VAL A 79 1.02 -5.22 -7.37
CA VAL A 79 -0.20 -5.85 -6.86
C VAL A 79 -0.40 -7.21 -7.52
N SER A 80 -0.42 -8.27 -6.71
CA SER A 80 -0.59 -9.66 -7.15
C SER A 80 -1.94 -10.25 -6.80
N GLY A 81 -2.66 -9.65 -5.85
CA GLY A 81 -3.94 -10.17 -5.36
C GLY A 81 -4.79 -9.06 -4.73
N THR A 82 -6.10 -9.20 -4.88
CA THR A 82 -7.10 -8.25 -4.31
C THR A 82 -8.28 -8.96 -3.65
N GLU A 83 -8.25 -10.30 -3.60
CA GLU A 83 -9.27 -11.08 -2.92
C GLU A 83 -9.05 -11.02 -1.41
N LEU A 84 -10.06 -10.52 -0.69
CA LEU A 84 -10.09 -10.30 0.77
C LEU A 84 -9.08 -9.27 1.33
N SER A 85 -7.98 -9.00 0.65
CA SER A 85 -6.93 -8.04 1.05
C SER A 85 -6.13 -7.57 -0.16
N THR A 86 -5.33 -6.51 -0.03
CA THR A 86 -4.32 -6.17 -1.05
C THR A 86 -3.06 -6.99 -0.82
N GLU A 87 -2.59 -7.67 -1.86
CA GLU A 87 -1.34 -8.43 -1.86
C GLU A 87 -0.34 -7.85 -2.86
N LEU A 88 0.92 -7.78 -2.45
CA LEU A 88 2.03 -7.31 -3.26
C LEU A 88 3.07 -8.41 -3.46
N GLY A 89 3.66 -8.52 -4.65
CA GLY A 89 4.83 -9.37 -4.95
C GLY A 89 4.57 -10.87 -4.90
N GLY A 90 3.31 -11.32 -4.80
CA GLY A 90 2.90 -12.71 -4.64
C GLY A 90 2.91 -13.58 -5.91
N GLY A 91 3.56 -13.13 -6.99
CA GLY A 91 3.61 -13.83 -8.27
C GLY A 91 4.44 -15.13 -8.23
N GLY A 92 3.94 -16.16 -7.54
CA GLY A 92 4.39 -17.56 -7.63
C GLY A 92 5.49 -18.01 -6.65
N GLY A 93 6.24 -17.09 -6.02
CA GLY A 93 7.43 -17.43 -5.22
C GLY A 93 7.30 -17.35 -3.69
N GLY A 94 6.11 -17.07 -3.13
CA GLY A 94 5.90 -16.95 -1.67
C GLY A 94 6.57 -15.73 -0.99
N GLY A 95 7.27 -14.89 -1.77
CA GLY A 95 7.95 -13.68 -1.29
C GLY A 95 7.07 -12.45 -1.10
N GLY A 96 5.76 -12.57 -1.34
CA GLY A 96 4.82 -11.46 -1.26
C GLY A 96 4.53 -10.98 0.16
N VAL A 97 3.76 -9.90 0.24
CA VAL A 97 3.19 -9.35 1.48
C VAL A 97 1.72 -9.05 1.25
N ARG A 98 0.86 -9.42 2.20
CA ARG A 98 -0.60 -9.20 2.13
C ARG A 98 -1.13 -8.35 3.28
N THR A 99 -2.36 -7.86 3.08
CA THR A 99 -3.08 -7.01 4.05
C THR A 99 -2.36 -5.68 4.27
N VAL A 100 -1.84 -5.09 3.18
CA VAL A 100 -1.01 -3.87 3.22
C VAL A 100 -1.82 -2.58 3.38
N GLU A 101 -3.11 -2.62 3.05
CA GLU A 101 -3.98 -1.47 2.86
C GLU A 101 -4.12 -0.59 4.10
N HIS A 102 -4.27 -1.16 5.31
CA HIS A 102 -4.47 -0.37 6.53
C HIS A 102 -3.22 0.40 6.94
N LEU A 103 -2.04 -0.21 6.81
CA LEU A 103 -0.76 0.46 7.05
C LEU A 103 -0.51 1.54 5.99
N LEU A 104 -0.74 1.24 4.70
CA LEU A 104 -0.56 2.21 3.62
C LEU A 104 -1.51 3.42 3.78
N ALA A 105 -2.75 3.19 4.22
CA ALA A 105 -3.68 4.26 4.56
C ALA A 105 -3.18 5.13 5.74
N ALA A 106 -2.60 4.51 6.78
CA ALA A 106 -2.02 5.25 7.91
C ALA A 106 -0.80 6.10 7.50
N LEU A 107 0.11 5.54 6.70
CA LEU A 107 1.28 6.26 6.17
C LEU A 107 0.84 7.45 5.30
N CYS A 108 -0.15 7.23 4.43
CA CYS A 108 -0.74 8.28 3.60
C CYS A 108 -1.37 9.40 4.47
N GLY A 109 -2.17 9.02 5.47
CA GLY A 109 -2.81 9.95 6.41
C GLY A 109 -1.82 10.73 7.27
N ALA A 110 -0.65 10.16 7.57
CA ALA A 110 0.44 10.83 8.26
C ALA A 110 1.34 11.68 7.34
N GLY A 111 1.14 11.62 6.01
CA GLY A 111 1.99 12.31 5.05
C GLY A 111 3.36 11.67 4.84
N VAL A 112 3.56 10.43 5.29
CA VAL A 112 4.82 9.69 5.13
C VAL A 112 4.92 9.17 3.70
N SER A 113 5.92 9.66 2.97
CA SER A 113 6.14 9.36 1.54
C SER A 113 7.19 8.28 1.30
N SER A 114 8.06 8.02 2.28
CA SER A 114 8.99 6.89 2.25
C SER A 114 9.10 6.23 3.61
N CYS A 115 9.09 4.90 3.62
CA CYS A 115 9.17 4.07 4.82
C CYS A 115 9.73 2.70 4.45
N THR A 116 10.61 2.15 5.29
CA THR A 116 10.95 0.73 5.22
C THR A 116 10.04 -0.02 6.20
N VAL A 117 9.43 -1.12 5.75
CA VAL A 117 8.55 -1.97 6.55
C VAL A 117 9.14 -3.37 6.58
N ALA A 118 9.85 -3.72 7.65
CA ALA A 118 10.39 -5.06 7.85
C ALA A 118 9.36 -5.94 8.58
N LEU A 119 9.18 -7.18 8.13
CA LEU A 119 8.25 -8.14 8.74
C LEU A 119 8.73 -9.59 8.57
N ASP A 120 8.44 -10.44 9.56
CA ASP A 120 8.88 -11.84 9.62
C ASP A 120 7.81 -12.87 9.20
N ALA A 121 6.74 -12.41 8.55
CA ALA A 121 5.70 -13.26 7.97
C ALA A 121 5.11 -12.61 6.71
N GLN A 122 4.31 -13.38 5.96
CA GLN A 122 3.69 -12.93 4.71
C GLN A 122 2.56 -11.90 4.91
N GLU A 123 1.96 -11.81 6.09
CA GLU A 123 0.81 -10.95 6.35
C GLU A 123 1.09 -9.97 7.48
N LEU A 124 0.70 -8.70 7.31
CA LEU A 124 0.74 -7.71 8.38
C LEU A 124 -0.30 -8.00 9.48
N PRO A 125 -0.03 -7.60 10.73
CA PRO A 125 -0.99 -7.83 11.81
C PRO A 125 -2.25 -7.00 11.60
N ILE A 126 -3.41 -7.59 11.84
CA ILE A 126 -4.70 -6.90 11.68
C ILE A 126 -4.94 -5.83 12.75
N LEU A 127 -4.31 -5.99 13.91
CA LEU A 127 -4.46 -5.14 15.08
C LEU A 127 -5.94 -5.04 15.49
N ASP A 128 -6.53 -3.84 15.46
CA ASP A 128 -7.96 -3.63 15.74
C ASP A 128 -8.85 -3.64 14.47
N GLY A 129 -8.27 -3.99 13.31
CA GLY A 129 -8.96 -3.95 12.02
C GLY A 129 -9.03 -2.58 11.38
N SER A 130 -8.41 -1.55 11.96
CA SER A 130 -8.38 -0.18 11.43
C SER A 130 -6.95 0.33 11.17
N SER A 131 -6.85 1.54 10.62
CA SER A 131 -5.57 2.27 10.50
C SER A 131 -5.17 3.02 11.78
N ALA A 132 -6.03 3.10 12.80
CA ALA A 132 -5.77 3.94 13.97
C ALA A 132 -4.54 3.48 14.80
N PRO A 133 -4.31 2.17 15.05
CA PRO A 133 -3.11 1.71 15.73
C PRO A 133 -1.84 2.01 14.95
N TRP A 134 -1.87 1.82 13.63
CA TRP A 134 -0.75 2.16 12.75
C TRP A 134 -0.42 3.65 12.78
N LEU A 135 -1.43 4.51 12.71
CA LEU A 135 -1.24 5.96 12.77
C LEU A 135 -0.67 6.41 14.13
N LYS A 136 -1.13 5.79 15.23
CA LYS A 136 -0.59 6.05 16.57
C LYS A 136 0.89 5.68 16.64
N LEU A 137 1.26 4.52 16.10
CA LEU A 137 2.65 4.07 16.04
C LEU A 137 3.53 5.02 15.22
N ILE A 138 3.06 5.40 14.02
CA ILE A 138 3.77 6.32 13.11
C ILE A 138 4.01 7.68 13.75
N ARG A 139 3.04 8.22 14.52
CA ARG A 139 3.17 9.51 15.20
C ARG A 139 4.12 9.49 16.40
N ALA A 140 4.39 8.32 16.96
CA ALA A 140 5.30 8.14 18.07
C ALA A 140 6.75 7.84 17.61
N ALA A 141 6.95 7.57 16.32
CA ALA A 141 8.23 7.25 15.69
C ALA A 141 8.97 8.50 15.21
#